data_AF-A0A3D5SGD8-F1
#
_entry.id   AF-A0A3D5SGD8-F1
#
_cell.length_a   1.000
_cell.length_b   1.000
_cell.length_c   1.000
_cell.angle_alpha   90.00
_cell.angle_beta   90.00
_cell.angle_gamma   90.00
#
_symmetry.space_group_name_H-M   'P 1'
#
loop_
_entity.id
_entity.type
_entity.pdbx_description
1 polymer ?
#
loop_
_entity_poly.entity_id
_entity_poly.type
_entity_poly.pdbx_seq_one_letter_code
_entity_poly.pdbx_strand_id
1 'polypeptide(L)'
;VIYFNPADLDFPIAFNAMEKVDAEHRHLVASGLVGVFKKIWAETWGPRLEYVLRNAIMALLEYPGSTLLGIMRMLVDKEYRQKVVDKVKDPVVRSFWVDEFSKYRGNFEVEAIAPIQNKVGQFLTNPLIRNIVGQTKSSIDMRQVMDESKILIMNLSKGKIGEDASALMGAMLITKIQLAAMSRVSIPESERRNFYLYIDE
;
A
#
# COMPACT_ATOMS: atom_id res chain seq x y z
N VAL A 1 7.93 21.65 -10.47
CA VAL A 1 7.56 21.46 -9.06
C VAL A 1 6.29 20.64 -9.03
N ILE A 2 6.20 19.63 -8.15
CA ILE A 2 5.01 18.81 -7.94
C ILE A 2 4.55 19.09 -6.51
N TYR A 3 3.29 19.48 -6.36
CA TYR A 3 2.67 19.73 -5.06
C TYR A 3 1.63 18.65 -4.79
N PHE A 4 1.96 17.72 -3.91
CA PHE A 4 1.09 16.64 -3.49
C PHE A 4 0.29 17.05 -2.26
N ASN A 5 -1.01 17.29 -2.45
CA ASN A 5 -1.93 17.69 -1.39
C ASN A 5 -3.17 16.79 -1.41
N PRO A 6 -3.27 15.78 -0.53
CA PRO A 6 -4.43 14.90 -0.47
C PRO A 6 -5.75 15.62 -0.12
N ALA A 7 -5.69 16.84 0.42
CA ALA A 7 -6.88 17.65 0.71
C ALA A 7 -7.39 18.42 -0.53
N ASP A 8 -6.68 18.38 -1.66
CA ASP A 8 -7.16 18.95 -2.92
C ASP A 8 -8.16 18.00 -3.59
N LEU A 9 -9.45 18.33 -3.46
CA LEU A 9 -10.54 17.54 -4.01
C LEU A 9 -10.81 17.84 -5.49
N ASP A 10 -10.41 19.01 -5.97
CA ASP A 10 -10.64 19.43 -7.36
C ASP A 10 -9.59 18.80 -8.28
N PHE A 11 -8.35 18.67 -7.80
CA PHE A 11 -7.23 18.10 -8.54
C PHE A 11 -6.46 17.05 -7.73
N PRO A 12 -7.10 15.93 -7.35
CA PRO A 12 -6.45 14.90 -6.55
C PRO A 12 -5.34 14.24 -7.36
N ILE A 13 -4.15 14.13 -6.76
CA ILE A 13 -3.05 13.40 -7.36
C ILE A 13 -3.18 11.91 -7.01
N ALA A 14 -3.38 11.08 -8.03
CA ALA A 14 -3.44 9.63 -7.88
C ALA A 14 -2.10 9.05 -7.43
N PHE A 15 -2.14 8.15 -6.44
CA PHE A 15 -0.95 7.49 -5.93
C PHE A 15 -1.29 6.08 -5.43
N ASN A 16 -0.66 5.08 -6.03
CA ASN A 16 -0.85 3.68 -5.69
C ASN A 16 0.45 3.04 -5.23
N ALA A 17 0.55 2.76 -3.93
CA ALA A 17 1.71 2.08 -3.34
C ALA A 17 1.92 0.66 -3.91
N MET A 18 0.87 0.03 -4.44
CA MET A 18 0.90 -1.34 -4.97
C MET A 18 1.21 -1.39 -6.47
N GLU A 19 1.25 -0.25 -7.16
CA GLU A 19 1.52 -0.21 -8.59
C GLU A 19 2.95 -0.63 -8.92
N LYS A 20 3.08 -1.54 -9.91
CA LYS A 20 4.33 -1.95 -10.57
C LYS A 20 5.50 -2.16 -9.60
N VAL A 21 5.28 -3.03 -8.62
CA VAL A 21 6.33 -3.40 -7.66
C VAL A 21 7.05 -4.66 -8.14
N ASP A 22 8.34 -4.52 -8.41
CA ASP A 22 9.21 -5.64 -8.79
C ASP A 22 9.21 -6.72 -7.73
N ALA A 23 9.31 -7.99 -8.14
CA ALA A 23 9.17 -9.15 -7.27
C ALA A 23 10.10 -9.09 -6.05
N GLU A 24 11.34 -8.65 -6.25
CA GLU A 24 12.35 -8.49 -5.19
C GLU A 24 11.97 -7.43 -4.14
N HIS A 25 11.12 -6.45 -4.46
CA HIS A 25 10.75 -5.36 -3.58
C HIS A 25 9.37 -5.53 -2.91
N ARG A 26 8.57 -6.54 -3.33
CA ARG A 26 7.21 -6.74 -2.81
C ARG A 26 7.16 -6.93 -1.30
N HIS A 27 8.14 -7.63 -0.74
CA HIS A 27 8.23 -7.87 0.70
C HIS A 27 8.47 -6.56 1.49
N LEU A 28 9.22 -5.60 0.92
CA LEU A 28 9.44 -4.28 1.53
C LEU A 28 8.13 -3.47 1.53
N VAL A 29 7.42 -3.44 0.39
CA VAL A 29 6.11 -2.75 0.30
C VAL A 29 5.11 -3.36 1.28
N ALA A 30 5.01 -4.69 1.32
CA ALA A 30 4.11 -5.37 2.24
C ALA A 30 4.46 -5.07 3.70
N SER A 31 5.75 -5.07 4.05
CA SER A 31 6.19 -4.78 5.41
C SER A 31 5.99 -3.31 5.80
N GLY A 32 6.21 -2.38 4.87
CA GLY A 32 5.92 -0.97 5.05
C GLY A 32 4.43 -0.73 5.32
N LEU A 33 3.56 -1.27 4.46
CA LEU A 33 2.11 -1.18 4.65
C LEU A 33 1.67 -1.79 5.99
N VAL A 34 2.03 -3.07 6.24
CA VAL A 34 1.67 -3.75 7.49
C VAL A 34 2.20 -2.99 8.72
N GLY A 35 3.41 -2.45 8.67
CA GLY A 35 4.01 -1.69 9.76
C GLY A 35 3.24 -0.41 10.08
N VAL A 36 2.69 0.26 9.07
CA VAL A 36 1.83 1.43 9.26
C VAL A 36 0.53 1.05 9.96
N PHE A 37 -0.17 0.04 9.45
CA PHE A 37 -1.38 -0.45 10.11
C PHE A 37 -1.05 -0.84 11.57
N LYS A 38 0.03 -1.58 11.80
CA LYS A 38 0.45 -1.96 13.15
C LYS A 38 0.71 -0.77 14.06
N LYS A 39 1.37 0.28 13.58
CA LYS A 39 1.66 1.50 14.37
C LYS A 39 0.37 2.22 14.78
N ILE A 40 -0.59 2.34 13.87
CA ILE A 40 -1.84 3.09 14.08
C ILE A 40 -2.76 2.35 15.08
N TRP A 41 -2.77 1.02 15.06
CA TRP A 41 -3.61 0.23 15.96
C TRP A 41 -2.82 -0.70 16.89
N ALA A 42 -1.68 -0.24 17.41
CA ALA A 42 -0.76 -1.05 18.22
C ALA A 42 -1.45 -1.82 19.35
N GLU A 43 -2.35 -1.16 20.08
CA GLU A 43 -3.08 -1.73 21.23
C GLU A 43 -4.05 -2.87 20.86
N THR A 44 -4.51 -2.94 19.61
CA THR A 44 -5.49 -3.95 19.15
C THR A 44 -4.95 -4.79 17.99
N TRP A 45 -3.63 -4.86 17.86
CA TRP A 45 -2.95 -5.57 16.79
C TRP A 45 -2.67 -7.03 17.17
N GLY A 46 -3.32 -7.97 16.47
CA GLY A 46 -3.17 -9.40 16.72
C GLY A 46 -2.28 -10.11 15.69
N PRO A 47 -1.62 -11.23 16.06
CA PRO A 47 -0.79 -12.00 15.12
C PRO A 47 -1.59 -12.57 13.95
N ARG A 48 -2.84 -13.01 14.18
CA ARG A 48 -3.72 -13.50 13.11
C ARG A 48 -4.08 -12.39 12.11
N LEU A 49 -4.38 -11.20 12.62
CA LEU A 49 -4.67 -10.02 11.80
C LEU A 49 -3.48 -9.72 10.90
N GLU A 50 -2.28 -9.64 11.47
CA GLU A 50 -1.05 -9.37 10.73
C GLU A 50 -0.82 -10.42 9.64
N TYR A 51 -0.98 -11.70 9.98
CA TYR A 51 -0.76 -12.81 9.06
C TYR A 51 -1.71 -12.80 7.86
N VAL A 52 -3.01 -12.65 8.09
CA VAL A 52 -4.01 -12.60 7.00
C VAL A 52 -3.85 -11.34 6.16
N LEU A 53 -3.63 -10.17 6.79
CA LEU A 53 -3.43 -8.91 6.07
C LEU A 53 -2.16 -8.95 5.19
N ARG A 54 -1.05 -9.48 5.72
CA ARG A 54 0.19 -9.62 4.96
C ARG A 54 -0.01 -10.50 3.73
N ASN A 55 -0.69 -11.63 3.86
CA ASN A 55 -0.99 -12.50 2.72
C ASN A 55 -1.94 -11.85 1.69
N ALA A 56 -2.88 -11.01 2.13
CA ALA A 56 -3.71 -10.23 1.21
C ALA A 56 -2.90 -9.20 0.43
N ILE A 57 -2.03 -8.44 1.10
CA ILE A 57 -1.16 -7.46 0.45
C ILE A 57 -0.20 -8.15 -0.53
N MET A 58 0.45 -9.25 -0.12
CA MET A 58 1.37 -10.00 -0.97
C MET A 58 0.69 -10.54 -2.23
N ALA A 59 -0.50 -11.13 -2.10
CA ALA A 59 -1.26 -11.62 -3.26
C ALA A 59 -1.65 -10.49 -4.22
N LEU A 60 -2.08 -9.35 -3.68
CA LEU A 60 -2.45 -8.19 -4.47
C LEU A 60 -1.24 -7.55 -5.18
N LEU A 61 -0.04 -7.56 -4.59
CA LEU A 61 1.17 -7.07 -5.25
C LEU A 61 1.57 -7.91 -6.49
N GLU A 62 1.06 -9.13 -6.61
CA GLU A 62 1.22 -9.96 -7.82
C GLU A 62 0.09 -9.75 -8.84
N TYR A 63 -1.02 -9.14 -8.44
CA TYR A 63 -2.19 -8.97 -9.27
C TYR A 63 -2.17 -7.62 -10.03
N PRO A 64 -2.24 -7.64 -11.37
CA PRO A 64 -2.21 -6.41 -12.17
C PRO A 64 -3.37 -5.47 -11.84
N GLY A 65 -3.06 -4.18 -11.66
CA GLY A 65 -4.07 -3.14 -11.41
C GLY A 65 -4.72 -3.23 -10.03
N SER A 66 -4.12 -3.95 -9.09
CA SER A 66 -4.57 -3.99 -7.70
C SER A 66 -4.34 -2.66 -6.98
N THR A 67 -5.14 -2.45 -5.93
CA THR A 67 -5.10 -1.28 -5.05
C THR A 67 -5.37 -1.73 -3.62
N LEU A 68 -5.23 -0.84 -2.64
CA LEU A 68 -5.56 -1.17 -1.23
C LEU A 68 -7.03 -1.57 -1.05
N LEU A 69 -7.93 -1.14 -1.95
CA LEU A 69 -9.34 -1.57 -1.98
C LEU A 69 -9.46 -3.09 -2.21
N GLY A 70 -8.49 -3.67 -2.90
CA GLY A 70 -8.42 -5.11 -3.14
C GLY A 70 -8.33 -5.91 -1.84
N ILE A 71 -7.83 -5.35 -0.74
CA ILE A 71 -7.69 -6.06 0.55
C ILE A 71 -9.07 -6.51 1.03
N MET A 72 -10.03 -5.59 1.06
CA MET A 72 -11.40 -5.91 1.49
C MET A 72 -12.03 -6.97 0.59
N ARG A 73 -11.84 -6.84 -0.73
CA ARG A 73 -12.37 -7.79 -1.71
C ARG A 73 -11.74 -9.18 -1.57
N MET A 74 -10.44 -9.29 -1.32
CA MET A 74 -9.77 -10.57 -1.07
C MET A 74 -10.41 -11.35 0.08
N LEU A 75 -10.91 -10.66 1.11
CA LEU A 75 -11.47 -11.29 2.29
C LEU A 75 -12.91 -11.77 2.07
N VAL A 76 -13.74 -11.01 1.35
CA VAL A 76 -15.19 -11.28 1.24
C VAL A 76 -15.67 -11.75 -0.13
N ASP A 77 -15.03 -11.32 -1.21
CA ASP A 77 -15.42 -11.60 -2.60
C ASP A 77 -14.64 -12.82 -3.10
N LYS A 78 -15.28 -13.99 -3.05
CA LYS A 78 -14.67 -15.27 -3.45
C LYS A 78 -14.23 -15.28 -4.91
N GLU A 79 -15.00 -14.65 -5.80
CA GLU A 79 -14.68 -14.61 -7.23
C GLU A 79 -13.46 -13.72 -7.50
N TYR A 80 -13.40 -12.54 -6.88
CA TYR A 80 -12.24 -11.68 -6.96
C TYR A 80 -11.00 -12.35 -6.36
N ARG A 81 -11.15 -12.98 -5.19
CA ARG A 81 -10.07 -13.74 -4.57
C ARG A 81 -9.54 -14.81 -5.51
N GLN A 82 -10.40 -15.60 -6.16
CA GLN A 82 -9.95 -16.61 -7.12
C GLN A 82 -9.14 -15.99 -8.27
N LYS A 83 -9.65 -14.91 -8.88
CA LYS A 83 -8.95 -14.19 -9.97
C LYS A 83 -7.56 -13.69 -9.56
N VAL A 84 -7.42 -13.21 -8.32
CA VAL A 84 -6.14 -12.78 -7.76
C VAL A 84 -5.22 -13.97 -7.55
N VAL A 85 -5.69 -15.01 -6.86
CA VAL A 85 -4.91 -16.20 -6.51
C VAL A 85 -4.40 -16.94 -7.76
N ASP A 86 -5.16 -16.94 -8.85
CA ASP A 86 -4.74 -17.52 -10.14
C ASP A 86 -3.52 -16.82 -10.76
N LYS A 87 -3.18 -15.60 -10.31
CA LYS A 87 -2.02 -14.82 -10.76
C LYS A 87 -0.85 -14.84 -9.78
N VAL A 88 -1.06 -15.33 -8.55
CA VAL A 88 -0.02 -15.42 -7.53
C VAL A 88 0.99 -16.50 -7.92
N LYS A 89 2.27 -16.13 -7.99
CA LYS A 89 3.37 -17.03 -8.32
C LYS A 89 4.08 -17.54 -7.08
N ASP A 90 4.06 -16.77 -5.99
CA ASP A 90 4.63 -17.19 -4.72
C ASP A 90 3.88 -18.42 -4.17
N PRO A 91 4.56 -19.58 -4.02
CA PRO A 91 3.91 -20.81 -3.59
C PRO A 91 3.39 -20.74 -2.16
N VAL A 92 4.03 -19.97 -1.28
CA VAL A 92 3.63 -19.82 0.13
C VAL A 92 2.35 -18.99 0.22
N VAL A 93 2.32 -17.85 -0.47
CA VAL A 93 1.12 -16.98 -0.52
C VAL A 93 -0.05 -17.72 -1.18
N ARG A 94 0.22 -18.46 -2.26
CA ARG A 94 -0.82 -19.26 -2.94
C ARG A 94 -1.36 -20.37 -2.03
N SER A 95 -0.48 -21.11 -1.35
CA SER A 95 -0.89 -22.17 -0.43
C SER A 95 -1.72 -21.63 0.74
N PHE A 96 -1.37 -20.45 1.28
CA PHE A 96 -2.22 -19.79 2.28
C PHE A 96 -3.67 -19.63 1.77
N TRP A 97 -3.87 -19.10 0.57
CA TRP A 97 -5.22 -18.86 0.05
C TRP A 97 -5.97 -20.15 -0.34
N VAL A 98 -5.27 -21.11 -0.94
CA VAL A 98 -5.87 -22.34 -1.50
C VAL A 98 -6.04 -23.43 -0.44
N ASP A 99 -5.11 -23.56 0.50
CA ASP A 99 -5.03 -24.69 1.43
C ASP A 99 -5.38 -24.31 2.87
N GLU A 100 -5.15 -23.06 3.29
CA GLU A 100 -5.39 -22.60 4.67
C GLU A 100 -6.68 -21.77 4.77
N PHE A 101 -6.72 -20.59 4.16
CA PHE A 101 -7.86 -19.67 4.21
C PHE A 101 -9.11 -20.33 3.62
N SER A 102 -8.96 -21.17 2.60
CA SER A 102 -10.07 -21.92 1.99
C SER A 102 -10.75 -22.89 2.97
N LYS A 103 -10.14 -23.21 4.11
CA LYS A 103 -10.70 -24.06 5.18
C LYS A 103 -11.39 -23.24 6.27
N TYR A 104 -11.30 -21.91 6.23
CA TYR A 104 -12.03 -21.06 7.17
C TYR A 104 -13.53 -21.20 6.84
N ARG A 105 -14.36 -21.39 7.87
CA ARG A 105 -15.79 -21.72 7.71
C ARG A 105 -16.62 -20.97 8.75
N GLY A 106 -17.79 -20.51 8.32
CA GLY A 106 -18.81 -19.90 9.19
C GLY A 106 -18.23 -18.79 10.07
N ASN A 107 -18.51 -18.87 11.38
CA ASN A 107 -18.10 -17.87 12.35
C ASN A 107 -16.58 -17.66 12.42
N PHE A 108 -15.79 -18.71 12.19
CA PHE A 108 -14.34 -18.58 12.26
C PHE A 108 -13.77 -17.68 11.15
N GLU A 109 -14.30 -17.75 9.93
CA GLU A 109 -13.89 -16.86 8.84
C GLU A 109 -14.21 -15.40 9.20
N VAL A 110 -15.44 -15.16 9.68
CA VAL A 110 -15.91 -13.83 10.07
C VAL A 110 -15.04 -13.24 11.19
N GLU A 111 -14.76 -14.00 12.24
CA GLU A 111 -13.91 -13.56 13.36
C GLU A 111 -12.45 -13.30 12.94
N ALA A 112 -11.93 -14.09 12.00
CA ALA A 112 -10.57 -13.93 11.50
C ALA A 112 -10.41 -12.65 10.67
N ILE A 113 -11.40 -12.29 9.85
CA ILE A 113 -11.32 -11.14 8.94
C ILE A 113 -11.84 -9.83 9.54
N ALA A 114 -12.78 -9.87 10.50
CA ALA A 114 -13.42 -8.69 11.06
C ALA A 114 -12.43 -7.62 11.59
N PRO A 115 -11.34 -7.98 12.32
CA PRO A 115 -10.36 -6.99 12.76
C PRO A 115 -9.67 -6.25 11.61
N ILE A 116 -9.46 -6.91 10.48
CA ILE A 116 -8.86 -6.32 9.28
C ILE A 116 -9.88 -5.40 8.62
N GLN A 117 -11.12 -5.85 8.49
CA GLN A 117 -12.20 -5.06 7.91
C GLN A 117 -12.44 -3.77 8.67
N ASN A 118 -12.43 -3.80 10.01
CA ASN A 118 -12.64 -2.61 10.82
C ASN A 118 -11.52 -1.59 10.64
N LYS A 119 -10.25 -2.04 10.63
CA LYS A 119 -9.08 -1.17 10.54
C LYS A 119 -8.86 -0.64 9.12
N VAL A 120 -8.77 -1.55 8.14
CA VAL A 120 -8.61 -1.16 6.73
C VAL A 120 -9.84 -0.39 6.24
N GLY A 121 -11.04 -0.82 6.64
CA GLY A 121 -12.29 -0.16 6.30
C GLY A 121 -12.34 1.30 6.75
N GLN A 122 -11.90 1.62 7.98
CA GLN A 122 -11.84 2.99 8.49
C GLN A 122 -11.12 3.93 7.51
N PHE A 123 -10.00 3.50 6.93
CA PHE A 123 -9.31 4.31 5.90
C PHE A 123 -10.09 4.45 4.61
N LEU A 124 -10.64 3.34 4.12
CA LEU A 124 -11.33 3.33 2.83
C LEU A 124 -12.70 4.03 2.89
N THR A 125 -13.24 4.27 4.10
CA THR A 125 -14.42 5.12 4.28
C THR A 125 -14.12 6.61 4.09
N ASN A 126 -12.88 7.06 4.30
CA ASN A 126 -12.49 8.44 4.05
C ASN A 126 -12.37 8.68 2.52
N PRO A 127 -13.22 9.51 1.90
CA PRO A 127 -13.20 9.73 0.45
C PRO A 127 -11.86 10.29 -0.05
N LEU A 128 -11.19 11.13 0.74
CA LEU A 128 -9.88 11.71 0.37
C LEU A 128 -8.84 10.61 0.15
N ILE A 129 -8.76 9.68 1.11
CA ILE A 129 -7.82 8.56 1.04
C ILE A 129 -8.25 7.58 -0.04
N ARG A 130 -9.52 7.18 -0.06
CA ARG A 130 -10.06 6.24 -1.05
C ARG A 130 -9.81 6.71 -2.50
N ASN A 131 -10.00 8.01 -2.78
CA ASN A 131 -9.84 8.55 -4.12
C ASN A 131 -8.38 8.56 -4.60
N ILE A 132 -7.41 8.50 -3.68
CA ILE A 132 -5.98 8.45 -3.99
C ILE A 132 -5.52 6.99 -4.08
N VAL A 133 -5.72 6.21 -3.01
CA VAL A 133 -5.21 4.83 -2.92
C VAL A 133 -6.03 3.82 -3.71
N GLY A 134 -7.22 4.21 -4.16
CA GLY A 134 -8.10 3.39 -5.00
C GLY A 134 -7.80 3.46 -6.48
N GLN A 135 -6.85 4.30 -6.90
CA GLN A 135 -6.45 4.46 -8.30
C GLN A 135 -5.52 3.32 -8.70
N THR A 136 -5.72 2.75 -9.88
CA THR A 136 -4.87 1.65 -10.38
C THR A 136 -3.50 2.14 -10.86
N LYS A 137 -3.43 3.40 -11.30
CA LYS A 137 -2.21 4.07 -11.77
C LYS A 137 -1.95 5.33 -10.97
N SER A 138 -0.69 5.59 -10.68
CA SER A 138 -0.20 6.81 -10.05
C SER A 138 0.00 7.88 -11.12
N SER A 139 -0.31 9.13 -10.75
CA SER A 139 -0.02 10.29 -11.61
C SER A 139 1.43 10.78 -11.47
N ILE A 140 2.16 10.28 -10.47
CA ILE A 140 3.57 10.63 -10.22
C ILE A 140 4.44 9.38 -10.32
N ASP A 141 5.52 9.48 -11.09
CA ASP A 141 6.62 8.52 -11.09
C ASP A 141 7.76 9.04 -10.19
N MET A 142 7.97 8.38 -9.05
CA MET A 142 9.01 8.78 -8.09
C MET A 142 10.43 8.62 -8.63
N ARG A 143 10.67 7.66 -9.54
CA ARG A 143 11.97 7.50 -10.17
C ARG A 143 12.26 8.69 -11.08
N GLN A 144 11.28 9.09 -11.89
CA GLN A 144 11.39 10.27 -12.72
C GLN A 144 11.60 11.55 -11.89
N VAL A 145 10.89 11.70 -10.77
CA VAL A 145 11.06 12.85 -9.86
C VAL A 145 12.50 12.97 -9.37
N MET A 146 13.12 11.85 -8.99
CA MET A 146 14.50 11.83 -8.52
C MET A 146 15.52 12.08 -9.63
N ASP A 147 15.38 11.40 -10.77
CA ASP A 147 16.36 11.46 -11.86
C ASP A 147 16.35 12.81 -12.59
N GLU A 148 15.17 13.44 -12.73
CA GLU A 148 15.02 14.77 -13.32
C GLU A 148 15.23 15.91 -12.29
N SER A 149 15.56 15.60 -11.04
CA SER A 149 15.74 16.58 -9.95
C SER A 149 14.54 17.50 -9.76
N LYS A 150 13.32 16.94 -9.84
CA LYS A 150 12.10 17.71 -9.58
C LYS A 150 11.97 18.01 -8.09
N ILE A 151 11.36 19.15 -7.78
CA ILE A 151 10.92 19.47 -6.42
C ILE A 151 9.56 18.81 -6.17
N LEU A 152 9.50 17.91 -5.20
CA LEU A 152 8.27 17.29 -4.70
C LEU A 152 7.96 17.82 -3.31
N ILE A 153 6.84 18.51 -3.16
CA ILE A 153 6.33 19.01 -1.87
C ILE A 153 5.12 18.17 -1.50
N MET A 154 5.16 17.54 -0.33
CA MET A 154 4.08 16.69 0.17
C MET A 154 3.42 17.38 1.37
N ASN A 155 2.24 17.96 1.17
CA ASN A 155 1.47 18.57 2.24
C ASN A 155 0.51 17.54 2.85
N LEU A 156 0.94 16.91 3.95
CA LEU A 156 0.17 15.90 4.68
C LEU A 156 -0.41 16.46 5.98
N SER A 157 -0.83 17.73 5.98
CA SER A 157 -1.34 18.42 7.17
C SER A 157 -2.43 17.61 7.88
N LYS A 158 -2.12 17.13 9.09
CA LYS A 158 -3.05 16.35 9.94
C LYS A 158 -4.38 17.09 10.17
N GLY A 159 -4.33 18.42 10.31
CA GLY A 159 -5.53 19.25 10.48
C GLY A 159 -6.47 19.26 9.27
N LYS A 160 -5.98 18.92 8.07
CA LYS A 160 -6.80 18.85 6.86
C LYS A 160 -7.27 17.44 6.52
N ILE A 161 -6.41 16.44 6.72
CA ILE A 161 -6.68 15.07 6.24
C ILE A 161 -6.90 14.05 7.35
N GLY A 162 -6.63 14.42 8.61
CA GLY A 162 -6.63 13.55 9.77
C GLY A 162 -5.27 12.91 10.05
N GLU A 163 -5.03 12.53 11.30
CA GLU A 163 -3.75 11.96 11.74
C GLU A 163 -3.45 10.59 11.10
N ASP A 164 -4.39 9.65 11.20
CA ASP A 164 -4.21 8.30 10.64
C ASP A 164 -3.95 8.34 9.13
N ALA A 165 -4.71 9.20 8.43
CA ALA A 165 -4.61 9.43 7.00
C ALA A 165 -3.25 10.01 6.61
N SER A 166 -2.80 11.03 7.34
CA SER A 166 -1.47 11.62 7.16
C SER A 166 -0.36 10.58 7.36
N ALA A 167 -0.44 9.80 8.43
CA ALA A 167 0.54 8.75 8.73
C ALA A 167 0.60 7.69 7.62
N LEU A 168 -0.55 7.24 7.13
CA LEU A 168 -0.62 6.26 6.03
C LEU A 168 -0.02 6.81 4.75
N MET A 169 -0.44 8.00 4.33
CA MET A 169 0.05 8.64 3.11
C MET A 169 1.56 8.88 3.17
N GLY A 170 2.05 9.43 4.29
CA GLY A 170 3.47 9.70 4.49
C GLY A 170 4.31 8.43 4.40
N ALA A 171 3.90 7.37 5.08
CA ALA A 171 4.64 6.11 5.06
C ALA A 171 4.64 5.44 3.68
N MET A 172 3.53 5.48 2.94
CA MET A 172 3.51 4.94 1.58
C MET A 172 4.38 5.76 0.63
N LEU A 173 4.37 7.09 0.76
CA LEU A 173 5.22 7.98 -0.04
C LEU A 173 6.70 7.75 0.25
N ILE A 174 7.09 7.67 1.53
CA ILE A 174 8.46 7.34 1.96
C ILE A 174 8.88 5.99 1.39
N THR A 175 8.02 4.97 1.47
CA THR A 175 8.30 3.65 0.91
C THR A 175 8.55 3.73 -0.60
N LYS A 176 7.74 4.49 -1.35
CA LYS A 176 7.95 4.67 -2.80
C LYS A 176 9.20 5.47 -3.13
N ILE A 177 9.53 6.50 -2.34
CA ILE A 177 10.79 7.25 -2.49
C ILE A 177 11.99 6.32 -2.25
N GLN A 178 11.93 5.49 -1.21
CA GLN A 178 12.98 4.52 -0.90
C GLN A 178 13.16 3.52 -2.05
N LEU A 179 12.07 2.95 -2.59
CA LEU A 179 12.14 2.02 -3.71
C LEU A 179 12.66 2.69 -4.99
N ALA A 180 12.23 3.92 -5.26
CA ALA A 180 12.76 4.71 -6.37
C ALA A 180 14.27 4.92 -6.20
N ALA A 181 14.73 5.27 -4.99
CA ALA A 181 16.15 5.42 -4.69
C ALA A 181 16.93 4.11 -4.89
N MET A 182 16.44 2.98 -4.38
CA MET A 182 17.07 1.66 -4.53
C MET A 182 17.16 1.24 -5.99
N SER A 183 16.11 1.50 -6.79
CA SER A 183 16.11 1.17 -8.22
C SER A 183 17.18 1.92 -9.02
N ARG A 184 17.76 3.01 -8.48
CA ARG A 184 18.87 3.77 -9.10
C ARG A 184 20.21 3.04 -9.02
N VAL A 185 20.24 1.84 -8.43
CA VAL A 185 21.40 0.93 -8.52
C VAL A 185 21.86 0.69 -9.96
N SER A 186 20.94 0.79 -10.93
CA SER A 186 21.21 0.69 -12.37
C SER A 186 21.97 1.86 -13.00
N ILE A 187 22.08 3.01 -12.31
CA ILE A 187 22.80 4.20 -12.79
C ILE A 187 24.20 4.21 -12.17
N PRO A 188 25.29 4.48 -12.91
CA PRO A 188 26.63 4.70 -12.33
C PRO A 188 26.62 5.82 -11.29
N GLU A 189 27.35 5.65 -10.18
CA GLU A 189 27.33 6.61 -9.07
C GLU A 189 27.69 8.05 -9.49
N SER A 190 28.64 8.20 -10.41
CA SER A 190 29.05 9.50 -10.98
C SER A 190 27.96 10.23 -11.76
N GLU A 191 26.96 9.51 -12.26
CA GLU A 191 25.83 10.06 -13.02
C GLU A 191 24.59 10.27 -12.13
N ARG A 192 24.60 9.75 -10.90
CA ARG A 192 23.47 9.90 -9.98
C ARG A 192 23.40 11.32 -9.45
N ARG A 193 22.32 12.01 -9.78
CA ARG A 193 21.97 13.28 -9.14
C ARG A 193 21.57 13.06 -7.68
N ASN A 194 22.08 13.89 -6.78
CA ASN A 194 21.65 13.89 -5.38
C ASN A 194 20.17 14.27 -5.27
N PHE A 195 19.47 13.60 -4.36
CA PHE A 195 18.07 13.90 -4.05
C PHE A 195 17.92 13.88 -2.53
N TYR A 196 17.40 14.96 -1.97
CA TYR A 196 17.29 15.15 -0.53
C TYR A 196 15.83 14.99 -0.11
N LEU A 197 15.61 14.17 0.93
CA LEU A 197 14.31 14.01 1.57
C LEU A 197 14.35 14.75 2.91
N TYR A 198 13.51 15.77 3.04
CA TYR A 198 13.28 16.49 4.28
C TYR A 198 11.92 16.08 4.83
N ILE A 199 11.88 15.71 6.11
CA ILE A 199 10.68 15.28 6.82
C ILE A 199 10.61 16.16 8.08
N ASP A 200 9.53 16.91 8.24
CA ASP A 200 9.30 17.70 9.46
C ASP A 200 8.73 16.82 10.59
N GLU A 201 7.80 15.92 10.25
CA GLU A 201 7.12 14.96 11.14
C GLU A 201 7.01 13.54 10.54
#